data_AF-A0AAD4NJC0-F1
#
_entry.id   AF-A0AAD4NJC0-F1
#
_cell.length_a   1.000
_cell.length_b   1.000
_cell.length_c   1.000
_cell.angle_alpha   90.00
_cell.angle_beta   90.00
_cell.angle_gamma   90.00
#
_symmetry.space_group_name_H-M   'P 1'
#
loop_
_entity.id
_entity.type
_entity.pdbx_description
1 polymer ?
#
loop_
_entity_poly.entity_id
_entity_poly.type
_entity_poly.pdbx_seq_one_letter_code
_entity_poly.pdbx_strand_id
1 'polypeptide(L)'
;MSSDWDEMRRKARLLENEIDSKLVSLNKINSSGAVNFNADHSRVVNKRAVFESLSSDVENLISKLTKLNNDMTDYVEMNKSQHNGPALHHTVRRHREILRDYGTEFNRACTNIKNQLEREDLLSGGSTSDSEFSAINNRAKSSDYLLRENDSINSCDRLVDEHISIAMSVKENLQSQKSGLGDINKRIQHLTRKYPAINNVINKIRVKKRKDTIILAAVISTCLILLFIYVMH
;
A
#
# COMPACT_ATOMS: atom_id res chain seq x y z
N MET A 1 -12.84 -2.02 29.28
CA MET A 1 -12.55 -2.82 28.06
C MET A 1 -12.58 -1.98 26.79
N SER A 2 -13.62 -1.19 26.46
CA SER A 2 -13.57 -0.28 25.26
C SER A 2 -12.47 0.80 25.35
N SER A 3 -12.15 1.27 26.56
CA SER A 3 -11.17 2.35 26.79
C SER A 3 -9.75 2.03 26.31
N ASP A 4 -9.26 0.81 26.54
CA ASP A 4 -7.88 0.44 26.19
C ASP A 4 -7.71 0.37 24.67
N TRP A 5 -8.69 -0.21 23.97
CA TRP A 5 -8.72 -0.25 22.52
C TRP A 5 -8.80 1.16 21.90
N ASP A 6 -9.63 2.03 22.47
CA ASP A 6 -9.76 3.42 22.04
C ASP A 6 -8.47 4.22 22.26
N GLU A 7 -7.76 3.97 23.36
CA GLU A 7 -6.47 4.57 23.65
C GLU A 7 -5.39 4.10 22.68
N MET A 8 -5.32 2.80 22.37
CA MET A 8 -4.38 2.28 21.40
C MET A 8 -4.63 2.87 20.00
N ARG A 9 -5.89 2.97 19.57
CA ARG A 9 -6.23 3.61 18.28
C ARG A 9 -5.82 5.08 18.24
N ARG A 10 -5.99 5.81 19.34
CA ARG A 10 -5.53 7.19 19.44
C ARG A 10 -4.01 7.28 19.32
N LYS A 11 -3.27 6.42 20.04
CA LYS A 11 -1.80 6.35 19.96
C LYS A 11 -1.31 6.00 18.56
N ALA A 12 -1.97 5.07 17.87
CA ALA A 12 -1.62 4.70 16.50
C ALA A 12 -1.76 5.90 15.55
N ARG A 13 -2.90 6.60 15.58
CA ARG A 13 -3.12 7.79 14.75
C ARG A 13 -2.11 8.91 15.02
N LEU A 14 -1.70 9.10 16.27
CA LEU A 14 -0.68 10.09 16.63
C LEU A 14 0.68 9.74 16.01
N LEU A 15 1.10 8.47 16.14
CA LEU A 15 2.34 7.99 15.52
C LEU A 15 2.28 8.06 13.99
N GLU A 16 1.15 7.72 13.38
CA GLU A 16 0.94 7.82 11.93
C GLU A 16 1.09 9.27 11.44
N ASN A 17 0.48 10.24 12.13
CA ASN A 17 0.60 11.66 11.78
C ASN A 17 2.04 12.18 11.94
N GLU A 18 2.76 11.71 12.97
CA GLU A 18 4.15 12.09 13.20
C GLU A 18 5.08 11.53 12.10
N ILE A 19 4.86 10.27 11.70
CA ILE A 19 5.56 9.63 10.59
C ILE A 19 5.31 10.39 9.28
N ASP A 20 4.06 10.75 8.98
CA ASP A 20 3.72 11.50 7.77
C ASP A 20 4.42 12.87 7.71
N SER A 21 4.38 13.64 8.80
CA SER A 21 5.08 14.93 8.89
C SER A 21 6.60 14.81 8.71
N LYS A 22 7.22 13.77 9.29
CA LYS A 22 8.65 13.48 9.15
C LYS A 22 8.99 13.03 7.73
N LEU A 23 8.18 12.19 7.10
CA LEU A 23 8.36 11.75 5.70
C LEU A 23 8.23 12.92 4.72
N VAL A 24 7.29 13.84 4.93
CA VAL A 24 7.18 15.07 4.14
C VAL A 24 8.44 15.92 4.28
N SER A 25 8.97 16.05 5.50
CA SER A 25 10.22 16.78 5.76
C SER A 25 11.42 16.13 5.08
N LEU A 26 11.48 14.80 5.08
CA LEU A 26 12.51 14.01 4.41
C LEU A 26 12.44 14.17 2.88
N ASN A 27 11.24 14.16 2.30
CA ASN A 27 11.02 14.44 0.88
C ASN A 27 11.30 15.91 0.49
N LYS A 28 11.18 16.87 1.41
CA LYS A 28 11.59 18.26 1.16
C LYS A 28 13.10 18.41 1.06
N ILE A 29 13.88 17.68 1.86
CA ILE A 29 15.35 17.65 1.76
C ILE A 29 15.77 17.19 0.36
N ASN A 30 15.05 16.18 -0.16
CA ASN A 30 15.25 15.67 -1.51
C ASN A 30 14.90 16.72 -2.61
N SER A 31 13.76 17.40 -2.48
CA SER A 31 13.30 18.41 -3.46
C SER A 31 14.18 19.67 -3.48
N SER A 32 14.75 20.03 -2.33
CA SER A 32 15.60 21.23 -2.18
C SER A 32 16.98 21.10 -2.84
N GLY A 33 17.36 19.89 -3.28
CA GLY A 33 18.61 19.62 -4.01
C GLY A 33 18.60 20.07 -5.48
N ALA A 34 17.42 20.32 -6.07
CA ALA A 34 17.31 20.58 -7.50
C ALA A 34 17.61 22.03 -7.95
N VAL A 35 17.78 22.99 -7.03
CA VAL A 35 17.69 24.43 -7.37
C VAL A 35 19.01 25.22 -7.26
N ASN A 36 20.12 24.67 -6.74
CA ASN A 36 21.36 25.44 -6.62
C ASN A 36 22.60 24.70 -7.13
N PHE A 37 23.03 25.08 -8.35
CA PHE A 37 24.23 24.63 -9.05
C PHE A 37 25.58 25.07 -8.43
N ASN A 38 25.59 25.56 -7.19
CA ASN A 38 26.80 26.00 -6.47
C ASN A 38 26.84 25.33 -5.08
N ALA A 39 26.99 24.01 -5.05
CA ALA A 39 27.05 23.24 -3.82
C ALA A 39 28.47 23.25 -3.24
N ASP A 40 28.70 24.17 -2.31
CA ASP A 40 29.82 24.10 -1.37
C ASP A 40 29.79 22.75 -0.61
N HIS A 41 30.94 22.08 -0.50
CA HIS A 41 31.11 20.75 0.12
C HIS A 41 30.55 20.69 1.55
N SER A 42 30.55 21.83 2.26
CA SER A 42 29.94 21.99 3.60
C SER A 42 28.42 21.71 3.62
N ARG A 43 27.70 21.97 2.53
CA ARG A 43 26.24 21.80 2.43
C ARG A 43 25.86 20.33 2.24
N VAL A 44 26.68 19.54 1.54
CA VAL A 44 26.45 18.11 1.29
C VAL A 44 26.60 17.31 2.59
N VAL A 45 27.63 17.61 3.38
CA VAL A 45 27.86 16.97 4.69
C VAL A 45 26.72 17.28 5.66
N ASN A 46 26.26 18.54 5.72
CA ASN A 46 25.12 18.94 6.56
C ASN A 46 23.80 18.28 6.11
N LYS A 47 23.54 18.19 4.79
CA LYS A 47 22.37 17.44 4.27
C LYS A 47 22.40 15.98 4.70
N ARG A 48 23.57 15.33 4.64
CA ARG A 48 23.74 13.92 5.01
C ARG A 48 23.48 13.68 6.50
N ALA A 49 24.00 14.55 7.36
CA ALA A 49 23.76 14.46 8.81
C ALA A 49 22.28 14.67 9.18
N VAL A 50 21.61 15.65 8.54
CA VAL A 50 20.18 15.90 8.74
C VAL A 50 19.34 14.74 8.22
N PHE A 51 19.71 14.17 7.07
CA PHE A 51 19.07 12.97 6.53
C PHE A 51 19.20 11.78 7.48
N GLU A 52 20.41 11.48 7.96
CA GLU A 52 20.66 10.36 8.87
C GLU A 52 19.85 10.49 10.17
N SER A 53 19.84 11.70 10.76
CA SER A 53 19.04 11.99 11.95
C SER A 53 17.54 11.79 11.71
N LEU A 54 17.02 12.30 10.59
CA LEU A 54 15.59 12.20 10.27
C LEU A 54 15.20 10.77 9.88
N SER A 55 16.10 10.03 9.24
CA SER A 55 15.96 8.62 8.90
C SER A 55 15.85 7.77 10.16
N SER A 56 16.77 7.97 11.11
CA SER A 56 16.74 7.28 12.41
C SER A 56 15.47 7.60 13.21
N ASP A 57 15.01 8.85 13.20
CA ASP A 57 13.74 9.25 13.83
C ASP A 57 12.54 8.49 13.23
N VAL A 58 12.45 8.39 11.91
CA VAL A 58 11.36 7.68 11.22
C VAL A 58 11.42 6.18 11.49
N GLU A 59 12.61 5.57 11.49
CA GLU A 59 12.78 4.15 11.87
C GLU A 59 12.32 3.87 13.30
N ASN A 60 12.65 4.77 14.23
CA ASN A 60 12.20 4.69 15.61
C ASN A 60 10.67 4.79 15.73
N LEU A 61 10.03 5.69 14.97
CA LEU A 61 8.58 5.82 14.94
C LEU A 61 7.88 4.62 14.30
N ILE A 62 8.41 4.10 13.19
CA ILE A 62 7.90 2.87 12.55
C ILE A 62 8.03 1.68 13.50
N SER A 63 9.13 1.57 14.25
CA SER A 63 9.33 0.52 15.25
C SER A 63 8.31 0.62 16.39
N LYS A 64 8.02 1.83 16.87
CA LYS A 64 6.97 2.07 17.89
C LYS A 64 5.57 1.72 17.37
N LEU A 65 5.24 2.12 16.14
CA LEU A 65 3.95 1.80 15.51
C LEU A 65 3.81 0.28 15.26
N THR A 66 4.90 -0.39 14.89
CA THR A 66 4.94 -1.85 14.74
C THR A 66 4.61 -2.56 16.04
N LYS A 67 5.24 -2.16 17.15
CA LYS A 67 4.94 -2.72 18.49
C LYS A 67 3.47 -2.51 18.84
N LEU A 68 2.97 -1.28 18.71
CA LEU A 68 1.58 -0.96 19.01
C LEU A 68 0.57 -1.78 18.17
N ASN A 69 0.89 -2.04 16.90
CA ASN A 69 0.03 -2.81 16.01
C ASN A 69 0.06 -4.31 16.34
N ASN A 70 1.18 -4.83 16.85
CA ASN A 70 1.25 -6.17 17.41
C ASN A 70 0.41 -6.27 18.69
N ASP A 71 0.55 -5.32 19.61
CA ASP A 71 -0.26 -5.25 20.84
C ASP A 71 -1.76 -5.16 20.51
N MET A 72 -2.14 -4.40 19.47
CA MET A 72 -3.52 -4.33 18.98
C MET A 72 -4.00 -5.67 18.42
N THR A 73 -3.13 -6.41 17.74
CA THR A 73 -3.45 -7.74 17.22
C THR A 73 -3.71 -8.68 18.38
N ASP A 74 -2.79 -8.72 19.35
CA ASP A 74 -2.90 -9.58 20.53
C ASP A 74 -4.17 -9.26 21.33
N TYR A 75 -4.51 -7.97 21.47
CA TYR A 75 -5.76 -7.54 22.09
C TYR A 75 -7.00 -8.06 21.35
N VAL A 76 -7.00 -8.02 20.01
CA VAL A 76 -8.12 -8.54 19.21
C VAL A 76 -8.19 -10.07 19.28
N GLU A 77 -7.05 -10.75 19.33
CA GLU A 77 -7.00 -12.21 19.47
C GLU A 77 -7.46 -12.69 20.84
N MET A 78 -7.11 -11.99 21.92
CA MET A 78 -7.52 -12.31 23.29
C MET A 78 -9.03 -12.08 23.50
N ASN A 79 -9.64 -11.19 22.73
CA ASN A 79 -11.06 -10.84 22.80
C ASN A 79 -11.94 -11.50 21.70
N LYS A 80 -11.45 -12.59 21.05
CA LYS A 80 -12.18 -13.34 19.99
C LYS A 80 -13.60 -13.81 20.40
N SER A 81 -13.86 -13.96 21.70
CA SER A 81 -15.14 -14.41 22.26
C SER A 81 -16.25 -13.35 22.26
N GLN A 82 -15.93 -12.08 22.00
CA GLN A 82 -16.88 -10.96 22.04
C GLN A 82 -17.39 -10.62 20.63
N HIS A 83 -18.70 -10.47 20.48
CA HIS A 83 -19.46 -10.23 19.23
C HIS A 83 -19.02 -9.03 18.34
N ASN A 84 -17.93 -8.33 18.66
CA ASN A 84 -17.38 -7.18 17.92
C ASN A 84 -16.25 -7.54 16.94
N GLY A 85 -15.90 -8.83 16.82
CA GLY A 85 -14.73 -9.32 16.08
C GLY A 85 -14.49 -8.73 14.67
N PRO A 86 -15.48 -8.67 13.77
CA PRO A 86 -15.23 -8.27 12.38
C PRO A 86 -14.74 -6.82 12.21
N ALA A 87 -15.29 -5.87 12.97
CA ALA A 87 -14.93 -4.45 12.88
C ALA A 87 -13.55 -4.17 13.51
N LEU A 88 -13.24 -4.85 14.62
CA LEU A 88 -11.94 -4.82 15.29
C LEU A 88 -10.84 -5.39 14.37
N HIS A 89 -11.07 -6.57 13.80
CA HIS A 89 -10.14 -7.19 12.85
C HIS A 89 -9.89 -6.33 11.61
N HIS A 90 -10.92 -5.70 11.05
CA HIS A 90 -10.75 -4.78 9.92
C HIS A 90 -9.88 -3.57 10.29
N THR A 91 -10.06 -3.03 11.49
CA THR A 91 -9.28 -1.86 11.95
C THR A 91 -7.80 -2.20 12.14
N VAL A 92 -7.47 -3.33 12.78
CA VAL A 92 -6.08 -3.82 12.91
C VAL A 92 -5.46 -4.04 11.53
N ARG A 93 -6.21 -4.71 10.63
CA ARG A 93 -5.76 -4.96 9.27
C ARG A 93 -5.41 -3.65 8.56
N ARG A 94 -6.25 -2.62 8.70
CA ARG A 94 -6.00 -1.31 8.10
C ARG A 94 -4.73 -0.66 8.65
N HIS A 95 -4.51 -0.70 9.96
CA HIS A 95 -3.27 -0.18 10.57
C HIS A 95 -2.01 -0.94 10.10
N ARG A 96 -2.10 -2.26 9.86
CA ARG A 96 -1.00 -3.04 9.24
C ARG A 96 -0.72 -2.64 7.80
N GLU A 97 -1.76 -2.41 7.00
CA GLU A 97 -1.60 -1.94 5.62
C GLU A 97 -0.94 -0.56 5.61
N ILE A 98 -1.40 0.38 6.44
CA ILE A 98 -0.81 1.72 6.58
C ILE A 98 0.67 1.64 7.01
N LEU A 99 1.00 0.81 8.00
CA LEU A 99 2.39 0.61 8.46
C LEU A 99 3.29 0.11 7.33
N ARG A 100 2.80 -0.85 6.53
CA ARG A 100 3.54 -1.37 5.38
C ARG A 100 3.77 -0.27 4.33
N ASP A 101 2.74 0.52 4.04
CA ASP A 101 2.82 1.62 3.09
C ASP A 101 3.88 2.64 3.55
N TYR A 102 3.92 3.01 4.83
CA TYR A 102 4.97 3.86 5.40
C TYR A 102 6.37 3.26 5.28
N GLY A 103 6.53 1.95 5.51
CA GLY A 103 7.81 1.27 5.32
C GLY A 103 8.29 1.29 3.87
N THR A 104 7.37 1.15 2.91
CA THR A 104 7.71 1.24 1.48
C THR A 104 8.06 2.67 1.05
N GLU A 105 7.30 3.67 1.51
CA GLU A 105 7.55 5.08 1.23
C GLU A 105 8.86 5.55 1.84
N PHE A 106 9.16 5.13 3.08
CA PHE A 106 10.42 5.41 3.75
C PHE A 106 11.62 4.85 2.97
N ASN A 107 11.60 3.56 2.61
CA ASN A 107 12.65 2.94 1.81
C ASN A 107 12.84 3.65 0.47
N ARG A 108 11.74 3.96 -0.22
CA ARG A 108 11.76 4.71 -1.48
C ARG A 108 12.42 6.08 -1.32
N ALA A 109 12.09 6.81 -0.26
CA ALA A 109 12.67 8.12 0.02
C ALA A 109 14.17 8.02 0.34
N CYS A 110 14.59 7.02 1.13
CA CYS A 110 15.99 6.74 1.42
C CYS A 110 16.80 6.40 0.15
N THR A 111 16.28 5.53 -0.72
CA THR A 111 16.92 5.21 -2.01
C THR A 111 17.06 6.46 -2.88
N ASN A 112 16.02 7.30 -2.93
CA ASN A 112 16.06 8.51 -3.74
C ASN A 112 17.13 9.49 -3.27
N ILE A 113 17.23 9.71 -1.95
CA ILE A 113 18.23 10.59 -1.35
C ILE A 113 19.64 10.03 -1.52
N LYS A 114 19.83 8.71 -1.36
CA LYS A 114 21.12 8.06 -1.62
C LYS A 114 21.58 8.25 -3.06
N ASN A 115 20.68 8.07 -4.02
CA ASN A 115 20.97 8.29 -5.45
C ASN A 115 21.31 9.77 -5.71
N GLN A 116 20.62 10.70 -5.06
CA GLN A 116 20.92 12.13 -5.20
C GLN A 116 22.27 12.50 -4.58
N LEU A 117 22.60 11.94 -3.42
CA LEU A 117 23.90 12.13 -2.78
C LEU A 117 25.05 11.57 -3.65
N GLU A 118 24.87 10.39 -4.24
CA GLU A 118 25.85 9.81 -5.17
C GLU A 118 26.00 10.69 -6.42
N ARG A 119 24.90 11.24 -6.97
CA ARG A 119 24.97 12.22 -8.07
C ARG A 119 25.71 13.50 -7.66
N GLU A 120 25.42 14.05 -6.48
CA GLU A 120 26.12 15.24 -5.96
C GLU A 120 27.61 14.96 -5.73
N ASP A 121 28.00 13.77 -5.26
CA ASP A 121 29.39 13.36 -5.06
C ASP A 121 30.16 13.19 -6.39
N LEU A 122 29.53 12.54 -7.38
CA LEU A 122 30.08 12.40 -8.73
C LEU A 122 30.30 13.75 -9.43
N LEU A 123 29.37 14.71 -9.26
CA LEU A 123 29.47 16.06 -9.82
C LEU A 123 30.49 16.94 -9.07
N SER A 124 30.59 16.78 -7.75
CA SER A 124 31.61 17.43 -6.91
C SER A 124 33.02 16.99 -7.33
N GLY A 125 33.21 15.70 -7.65
CA GLY A 125 34.49 15.15 -8.11
C GLY A 125 34.98 15.64 -9.47
N GLY A 126 34.12 16.27 -10.29
CA GLY A 126 34.48 16.85 -11.58
C GLY A 126 34.92 18.32 -11.53
N SER A 127 34.67 19.01 -10.42
CA SER A 127 34.86 20.47 -10.30
C SER A 127 36.15 20.87 -9.59
N THR A 128 36.92 19.90 -9.06
CA THR A 128 38.18 20.13 -8.34
C THR A 128 39.43 19.83 -9.17
N SER A 129 39.30 19.67 -10.49
CA SER A 129 40.42 19.45 -11.40
C SER A 129 41.14 20.75 -11.76
N ASP A 130 41.71 21.42 -10.77
CA ASP A 130 42.77 22.42 -10.97
C ASP A 130 43.93 22.05 -10.04
N SER A 131 44.86 21.24 -10.58
CA SER A 131 46.32 21.26 -10.34
C SER A 131 46.96 19.86 -10.52
N GLU A 132 47.44 19.61 -11.72
CA GLU A 132 48.76 19.00 -12.05
C GLU A 132 49.16 17.57 -11.58
N PHE A 133 48.39 16.85 -10.74
CA PHE A 133 48.78 15.50 -10.27
C PHE A 133 48.09 14.32 -11.00
N SER A 134 47.16 14.57 -11.94
CA SER A 134 46.15 13.58 -12.35
C SER A 134 46.49 12.66 -13.54
N ALA A 135 47.69 12.70 -14.12
CA ALA A 135 48.01 11.84 -15.27
C ALA A 135 48.21 10.36 -14.88
N ILE A 136 48.79 10.10 -13.70
CA ILE A 136 49.03 8.73 -13.20
C ILE A 136 47.75 8.16 -12.55
N ASN A 137 46.96 9.02 -11.90
CA ASN A 137 45.72 8.60 -11.24
C ASN A 137 44.61 8.22 -12.24
N ASN A 138 44.56 8.83 -13.44
CA ASN A 138 43.51 8.56 -14.43
C ASN A 138 43.48 7.09 -14.92
N ARG A 139 44.63 6.41 -14.99
CA ARG A 139 44.70 4.99 -15.38
C ARG A 139 44.17 4.06 -14.28
N ALA A 140 44.51 4.35 -13.03
CA ALA A 140 43.98 3.61 -11.88
C ALA A 140 42.47 3.86 -11.71
N LYS A 141 42.02 5.11 -11.89
CA LYS A 141 40.60 5.50 -11.83
C LYS A 141 39.76 4.85 -12.94
N SER A 142 40.30 4.74 -14.15
CA SER A 142 39.62 4.05 -15.26
C SER A 142 39.53 2.54 -15.02
N SER A 143 40.55 1.93 -14.39
CA SER A 143 40.50 0.51 -14.01
C SER A 143 39.51 0.25 -12.87
N ASP A 144 39.44 1.15 -11.89
CA ASP A 144 38.52 1.07 -10.75
C ASP A 144 37.06 1.27 -11.20
N TYR A 145 36.83 2.16 -12.16
CA TYR A 145 35.53 2.32 -12.81
C TYR A 145 35.06 1.04 -13.51
N LEU A 146 35.95 0.38 -14.26
CA LEU A 146 35.64 -0.88 -14.96
C LEU A 146 35.40 -2.05 -13.99
N LEU A 147 36.08 -2.07 -12.83
CA LEU A 147 35.84 -3.02 -11.76
C LEU A 147 34.47 -2.80 -11.11
N ARG A 148 34.12 -1.55 -10.79
CA ARG A 148 32.80 -1.20 -10.25
C ARG A 148 31.66 -1.47 -11.24
N GLU A 149 31.91 -1.29 -12.52
CA GLU A 149 30.98 -1.68 -13.59
C GLU A 149 30.79 -3.20 -13.64
N ASN A 150 31.88 -3.97 -13.53
CA ASN A 150 31.80 -5.43 -13.43
C ASN A 150 30.99 -5.89 -12.21
N ASP A 151 31.21 -5.28 -11.05
CA ASP A 151 30.46 -5.59 -9.83
C ASP A 151 28.96 -5.25 -9.99
N SER A 152 28.67 -4.17 -10.70
CA SER A 152 27.29 -3.77 -11.02
C SER A 152 26.63 -4.74 -12.00
N ILE A 153 27.36 -5.21 -13.02
CA ILE A 153 26.89 -6.23 -13.97
C ILE A 153 26.61 -7.56 -13.24
N ASN A 154 27.51 -8.00 -12.38
CA ASN A 154 27.33 -9.21 -11.57
C ASN A 154 26.13 -9.08 -10.62
N SER A 155 25.91 -7.88 -10.06
CA SER A 155 24.74 -7.61 -9.23
C SER A 155 23.44 -7.64 -10.05
N CYS A 156 23.45 -7.08 -11.26
CA CYS A 156 22.32 -7.14 -12.18
C CYS A 156 21.99 -8.57 -12.62
N ASP A 157 23.00 -9.39 -12.90
CA ASP A 157 22.81 -10.80 -13.28
C ASP A 157 22.07 -11.58 -12.19
N ARG A 158 22.49 -11.41 -10.93
CA ARG A 158 21.82 -12.02 -9.77
C ARG A 158 20.37 -11.53 -9.59
N LEU A 159 20.11 -10.24 -9.84
CA LEU A 159 18.75 -9.70 -9.78
C LEU A 159 17.87 -10.23 -10.92
N VAL A 160 18.43 -10.41 -12.11
CA VAL A 160 17.72 -11.02 -13.25
C VAL A 160 17.34 -12.46 -12.94
N ASP A 161 18.23 -13.25 -12.34
CA ASP A 161 17.92 -14.62 -11.89
C ASP A 161 16.79 -14.66 -10.85
N GLU A 162 16.80 -13.73 -9.89
CA GLU A 162 15.73 -13.59 -8.91
C GLU A 162 14.40 -13.24 -9.59
N HIS A 163 14.41 -12.31 -10.55
CA HIS A 163 13.22 -11.94 -11.32
C HIS A 163 12.69 -13.09 -12.19
N ILE A 164 13.58 -13.92 -12.76
CA ILE A 164 13.20 -15.12 -13.50
C ILE A 164 12.54 -16.13 -12.55
N SER A 165 13.08 -16.33 -11.35
CA SER A 165 12.49 -17.19 -10.31
C SER A 165 11.10 -16.71 -9.89
N ILE A 166 10.94 -15.41 -9.62
CA ILE A 166 9.64 -14.80 -9.31
C ILE A 166 8.67 -15.00 -10.47
N ALA A 167 9.08 -14.73 -11.72
CA ALA A 167 8.24 -14.90 -12.89
C ALA A 167 7.79 -16.36 -13.07
N MET A 168 8.66 -17.34 -12.81
CA MET A 168 8.32 -18.76 -12.82
C MET A 168 7.28 -19.08 -11.73
N SER A 169 7.45 -18.59 -10.50
CA SER A 169 6.49 -18.79 -9.42
C SER A 169 5.12 -18.16 -9.73
N VAL A 170 5.09 -16.99 -10.37
CA VAL A 170 3.85 -16.32 -10.79
C VAL A 170 3.17 -17.10 -11.89
N LYS A 171 3.92 -17.62 -12.87
CA LYS A 171 3.39 -18.50 -13.92
C LYS A 171 2.76 -19.75 -13.33
N GLU A 172 3.42 -20.40 -12.38
CA GLU A 172 2.88 -21.59 -11.70
C GLU A 172 1.60 -21.26 -10.92
N ASN A 173 1.59 -20.16 -10.18
CA ASN A 173 0.40 -19.67 -9.46
C ASN A 173 -0.76 -19.30 -10.40
N LEU A 174 -0.48 -18.70 -11.55
CA LEU A 174 -1.51 -18.42 -12.57
C LEU A 174 -2.03 -19.71 -13.20
N GLN A 175 -1.17 -20.69 -13.44
CA GLN A 175 -1.56 -21.99 -13.96
C GLN A 175 -2.43 -22.77 -12.95
N SER A 176 -2.10 -22.74 -11.66
CA SER A 176 -2.91 -23.35 -10.61
C SER A 176 -4.25 -22.62 -10.44
N GLN A 177 -4.27 -21.28 -10.51
CA GLN A 177 -5.50 -20.48 -10.52
C GLN A 177 -6.38 -20.79 -11.74
N LYS A 178 -5.79 -20.95 -12.94
CA LYS A 178 -6.52 -21.35 -14.15
C LYS A 178 -7.18 -22.72 -13.98
N SER A 179 -6.49 -23.67 -13.36
CA SER A 179 -7.06 -24.98 -13.02
C SER A 179 -8.23 -24.85 -12.03
N GLY A 180 -8.06 -24.04 -10.97
CA GLY A 180 -9.11 -23.76 -9.99
C GLY A 180 -10.36 -23.09 -10.59
N LEU A 181 -10.19 -22.13 -11.51
CA LEU A 181 -11.30 -21.54 -12.27
C LEU A 181 -12.01 -22.57 -13.16
N GLY A 182 -11.26 -23.49 -13.75
CA GLY A 182 -11.81 -24.63 -14.48
C GLY A 182 -12.71 -25.48 -13.58
N ASP A 183 -12.28 -25.75 -12.35
CA ASP A 183 -13.05 -26.54 -11.39
C ASP A 183 -14.27 -25.78 -10.82
N ILE A 184 -14.17 -24.47 -10.63
CA ILE A 184 -15.33 -23.62 -10.30
C ILE A 184 -16.34 -23.65 -11.44
N ASN A 185 -15.90 -23.52 -12.70
CA ASN A 185 -16.79 -23.57 -13.85
C ASN A 185 -17.48 -24.94 -13.94
N LYS A 186 -16.76 -26.05 -13.71
CA LYS A 186 -17.35 -27.40 -13.63
C LYS A 186 -18.38 -27.51 -12.50
N ARG A 187 -18.09 -26.97 -11.31
CA ARG A 187 -19.04 -26.94 -10.17
C ARG A 187 -20.27 -26.10 -10.48
N ILE A 188 -20.12 -24.93 -11.10
CA ILE A 188 -21.24 -24.09 -11.55
C ILE A 188 -22.09 -24.84 -12.56
N GLN A 189 -21.49 -25.46 -13.58
CA GLN A 189 -22.22 -26.27 -14.55
C GLN A 189 -22.95 -27.45 -13.88
N HIS A 190 -22.33 -28.08 -12.88
CA HIS A 190 -22.95 -29.16 -12.11
C HIS A 190 -24.11 -28.67 -11.23
N LEU A 191 -24.00 -27.48 -10.61
CA LEU A 191 -25.08 -26.85 -9.85
C LEU A 191 -26.25 -26.42 -10.75
N THR A 192 -25.95 -25.85 -11.92
CA THR A 192 -26.96 -25.50 -12.94
C THR A 192 -27.71 -26.75 -13.41
N ARG A 193 -27.03 -27.89 -13.55
CA ARG A 193 -27.66 -29.17 -13.92
C ARG A 193 -28.48 -29.80 -12.80
N LYS A 194 -28.05 -29.68 -11.53
CA LYS A 194 -28.77 -30.26 -10.38
C LYS A 194 -29.92 -29.41 -9.85
N TYR A 195 -29.98 -28.11 -10.14
CA TYR A 195 -31.02 -27.21 -9.62
C TYR A 195 -31.73 -26.40 -10.72
N PRO A 196 -32.65 -27.02 -11.51
CA PRO A 196 -33.64 -26.26 -12.29
C PRO A 196 -34.61 -25.45 -11.40
N ALA A 197 -34.60 -25.68 -10.07
CA ALA A 197 -35.45 -25.02 -9.08
C ALA A 197 -35.11 -23.54 -8.80
N ILE A 198 -33.90 -23.06 -9.16
CA ILE A 198 -33.54 -21.65 -9.01
C ILE A 198 -34.46 -20.76 -9.85
N ASN A 199 -34.90 -21.23 -11.03
CA ASN A 199 -35.87 -20.52 -11.86
C ASN A 199 -37.26 -20.45 -11.19
N ASN A 200 -37.65 -21.47 -10.42
CA ASN A 200 -38.90 -21.46 -9.66
C ASN A 200 -38.84 -20.53 -8.44
N VAL A 201 -37.69 -20.45 -7.75
CA VAL A 201 -37.51 -19.51 -6.63
C VAL A 201 -37.45 -18.06 -7.11
N ILE A 202 -36.73 -17.79 -8.20
CA ILE A 202 -36.69 -16.44 -8.81
C ILE A 202 -38.08 -16.01 -9.29
N ASN A 203 -38.87 -16.93 -9.87
CA ASN A 203 -40.25 -16.66 -10.27
C ASN A 203 -41.19 -16.46 -9.07
N LYS A 204 -41.06 -17.26 -8.00
CA LYS A 204 -41.86 -17.05 -6.77
C LYS A 204 -41.57 -15.69 -6.12
N ILE A 205 -40.32 -15.23 -6.14
CA ILE A 205 -39.95 -13.90 -5.64
C ILE A 205 -40.58 -12.79 -6.50
N ARG A 206 -40.57 -12.94 -7.84
CA ARG A 206 -41.21 -11.98 -8.76
C ARG A 206 -42.74 -11.94 -8.60
N VAL A 207 -43.39 -13.07 -8.38
CA VAL A 207 -44.85 -13.15 -8.18
C VAL A 207 -45.29 -12.46 -6.88
N LYS A 208 -44.53 -12.62 -5.79
CA LYS A 208 -44.86 -11.96 -4.51
C LYS A 208 -44.81 -10.43 -4.63
N LYS A 209 -43.75 -9.87 -5.25
CA LYS A 209 -43.66 -8.42 -5.51
C LYS A 209 -44.79 -7.88 -6.40
N ARG A 210 -45.24 -8.66 -7.39
CA ARG A 210 -46.35 -8.26 -8.28
C ARG A 210 -47.68 -8.20 -7.52
N LYS A 211 -47.94 -9.14 -6.61
CA LYS A 211 -49.18 -9.16 -5.80
C LYS A 211 -49.30 -7.91 -4.92
N ASP A 212 -48.24 -7.52 -4.21
CA ASP A 212 -48.28 -6.35 -3.33
C ASP A 212 -48.52 -5.04 -4.12
N THR A 213 -47.94 -4.94 -5.32
CA THR A 213 -48.15 -3.79 -6.21
C THR A 213 -49.60 -3.71 -6.71
N ILE A 214 -50.20 -4.85 -7.07
CA ILE A 214 -51.60 -4.91 -7.52
C ILE A 214 -52.56 -4.53 -6.39
N ILE A 215 -52.32 -5.02 -5.16
CA ILE A 215 -53.15 -4.69 -4.00
C ILE A 215 -53.08 -3.19 -3.71
N LEU A 216 -51.87 -2.60 -3.71
CA LEU A 216 -51.68 -1.16 -3.49
C LEU A 216 -52.40 -0.32 -4.54
N ALA A 217 -52.28 -0.68 -5.82
CA ALA A 217 -52.97 0.02 -6.91
C ALA A 217 -54.51 -0.07 -6.81
N ALA A 218 -55.04 -1.23 -6.42
CA ALA A 218 -56.47 -1.42 -6.22
C ALA A 218 -57.02 -0.54 -5.09
N VAL A 219 -56.32 -0.45 -3.96
CA VAL A 219 -56.72 0.39 -2.82
C VAL A 219 -56.72 1.87 -3.21
N ILE A 220 -55.69 2.33 -3.92
CA ILE A 220 -55.61 3.71 -4.41
C ILE A 220 -56.77 4.02 -5.37
N SER A 221 -57.05 3.13 -6.32
CA SER A 221 -58.14 3.29 -7.28
C SER A 221 -59.52 3.39 -6.59
N THR A 222 -59.82 2.50 -5.64
CA THR A 222 -61.07 2.54 -4.88
C THR A 222 -61.22 3.82 -4.07
N CYS A 223 -60.13 4.27 -3.43
CA CYS A 223 -60.14 5.49 -2.64
C CYS A 223 -60.40 6.73 -3.51
N LEU A 224 -59.81 6.79 -4.72
CA LEU A 224 -60.04 7.87 -5.68
C LEU A 224 -61.50 7.88 -6.20
N ILE A 225 -62.09 6.71 -6.47
CA ILE A 225 -63.49 6.61 -6.91
C ILE A 225 -64.45 7.11 -5.82
N LEU A 226 -64.24 6.71 -4.56
CA LEU A 226 -65.07 7.17 -3.45
C LEU A 226 -64.95 8.69 -3.23
N LEU A 227 -63.74 9.24 -3.34
CA LEU A 227 -63.53 10.69 -3.28
C LEU A 227 -64.25 11.41 -4.41
N PHE A 228 -64.21 10.88 -5.62
CA PHE A 228 -64.90 11.46 -6.77
C PHE A 228 -66.43 11.48 -6.59
N ILE A 229 -67.02 10.39 -6.06
CA ILE A 229 -68.44 10.33 -5.75
C ILE A 229 -68.81 11.36 -4.67
N TYR A 230 -68.01 11.49 -3.62
CA TYR A 230 -68.23 12.47 -2.54
C TYR A 230 -68.14 13.92 -3.03
N VAL A 231 -67.24 14.23 -3.96
CA VAL A 231 -67.12 15.59 -4.50
C VAL A 231 -68.26 15.92 -5.46
N MET A 232 -68.81 14.93 -6.16
CA MET A 232 -69.88 15.11 -7.15
C MET A 232 -71.29 15.05 -6.54
N HIS A 233 -71.44 14.69 -5.27
CA HIS A 233 -72.71 14.58 -4.56
C HIS A 233 -72.73 15.47 -3.31
#